data_AF-A0A2D5H7Z5-F1
#
_entry.id   AF-A0A2D5H7Z5-F1
#
_cell.length_a   1.000
_cell.length_b   1.000
_cell.length_c   1.000
_cell.angle_alpha   90.00
_cell.angle_beta   90.00
_cell.angle_gamma   90.00
#
_symmetry.space_group_name_H-M   'P 1'
#
loop_
_entity.id
_entity.type
_entity.pdbx_description
1 polymer ?
#
loop_
_entity_poly.entity_id
_entity_poly.type
_entity_poly.pdbx_seq_one_letter_code
_entity_poly.pdbx_strand_id
1 'polypeptide(L)'
;MAETKGVLIGPDAFRLISEFIASGIDSDLHSAVGEHIVGAARHVDDYYIGLKSETSALVVLSALRDQLQRYNLSINDAKTHILSGLEPLNEVWAQQLRKDARKLRGWLDSDFEDVLLFLNNALELSTSLKSDSPVKIAVRTFDQISVYQKGYWEYLEPYLQRIMFHHPHVIDYVALLVAKRVAIGRTIDTSGWKNSIYDLLKRHLAFNHHHEIVWLLWLLLCCKIEINEEITKSLSTNLNSHIRALLIIGFTDGRIAKRPMIKFQTNLASMDQDWLANLVARSTGFTKAAFSGAMADEFEHLAKKKVVLLDIQAHLDAVQEENTHAISRTRYGYDRDDDGDDDYFAYGWGDDDDD
;
A
#
# COMPACT_ATOMS: atom_id res chain seq x y z
N MET A 1 14.43 -27.35 -13.22
CA MET A 1 13.67 -26.25 -13.85
C MET A 1 12.64 -25.83 -12.81
N ALA A 2 12.74 -24.62 -12.27
CA ALA A 2 11.75 -24.10 -11.34
C ALA A 2 10.58 -23.59 -12.19
N GLU A 3 9.44 -24.26 -12.08
CA GLU A 3 8.20 -23.81 -12.68
C GLU A 3 7.62 -22.74 -11.73
N THR A 4 7.83 -21.47 -12.04
CA THR A 4 7.20 -20.38 -11.28
C THR A 4 5.70 -20.40 -11.59
N LYS A 5 4.93 -21.06 -10.73
CA LYS A 5 3.47 -20.94 -10.71
C LYS A 5 3.11 -19.53 -10.28
N GLY A 6 2.83 -18.67 -11.25
CA GLY A 6 2.40 -17.31 -10.99
C GLY A 6 2.39 -16.51 -12.28
N VAL A 7 1.28 -15.85 -12.53
CA VAL A 7 1.27 -14.72 -13.46
C VAL A 7 2.06 -13.59 -12.79
N LEU A 8 2.89 -12.86 -13.55
CA LEU A 8 3.66 -11.73 -13.00
C LEU A 8 2.71 -10.70 -12.37
N ILE A 9 2.95 -10.35 -11.11
CA ILE A 9 2.21 -9.30 -10.41
C ILE A 9 2.73 -7.94 -10.92
N GLY A 10 1.85 -7.08 -11.41
CA GLY A 10 2.20 -5.68 -11.75
C GLY A 10 1.35 -5.09 -12.89
N PRO A 11 1.48 -5.55 -14.14
CA PRO A 11 0.66 -5.04 -15.24
C PRO A 11 -0.84 -5.36 -15.12
N ASP A 12 -1.71 -4.37 -15.36
CA ASP A 12 -3.18 -4.53 -15.40
C ASP A 12 -3.64 -5.68 -16.32
N ALA A 13 -2.89 -5.95 -17.39
CA ALA A 13 -3.14 -7.05 -18.31
C ALA A 13 -3.13 -8.43 -17.64
N PHE A 14 -2.27 -8.63 -16.63
CA PHE A 14 -2.23 -9.89 -15.88
C PHE A 14 -3.41 -10.04 -14.94
N ARG A 15 -3.95 -8.93 -14.41
CA ARG A 15 -5.19 -8.94 -13.64
C ARG A 15 -6.37 -9.36 -14.52
N LEU A 16 -6.43 -8.90 -15.77
CA LEU A 16 -7.44 -9.36 -16.73
C LEU A 16 -7.33 -10.85 -17.01
N ILE A 17 -6.10 -11.37 -17.18
CA ILE A 17 -5.87 -12.81 -17.39
C ILE A 17 -6.31 -13.61 -16.16
N SER A 18 -5.91 -13.19 -14.95
CA SER A 18 -6.31 -13.84 -13.71
C SER A 18 -7.83 -13.82 -13.52
N GLU A 19 -8.49 -12.70 -13.81
CA GLU A 19 -9.94 -12.56 -13.72
C GLU A 19 -10.67 -13.45 -14.73
N PHE A 20 -10.12 -13.59 -15.94
CA PHE A 20 -10.65 -14.51 -16.94
C PHE A 20 -10.57 -15.97 -16.49
N ILE A 21 -9.43 -16.39 -15.94
CA ILE A 21 -9.25 -17.74 -15.37
C ILE A 21 -10.22 -17.97 -14.20
N ALA A 22 -10.30 -17.00 -13.28
CA ALA A 22 -11.17 -17.09 -12.11
C ALA A 22 -12.66 -17.15 -12.51
N SER A 23 -13.08 -16.37 -13.50
CA SER A 23 -14.43 -16.42 -14.07
C SER A 23 -14.76 -17.80 -14.66
N GLY A 24 -13.77 -18.48 -15.26
CA GLY A 24 -13.92 -19.87 -15.71
C GLY A 24 -14.18 -20.82 -14.55
N ILE A 25 -13.40 -20.70 -13.46
CA ILE A 25 -13.60 -21.48 -12.23
C ILE A 25 -14.97 -21.21 -11.62
N ASP A 26 -15.41 -19.95 -11.56
CA ASP A 26 -16.73 -19.56 -11.04
C ASP A 26 -17.85 -20.25 -11.82
N SER A 27 -17.75 -20.28 -13.15
CA SER A 27 -18.72 -20.93 -14.03
C SER A 27 -18.74 -22.45 -13.85
N ASP A 28 -17.57 -23.08 -13.76
CA ASP A 28 -17.44 -24.52 -13.55
C ASP A 28 -17.98 -24.92 -12.16
N LEU A 29 -17.71 -24.13 -11.12
CA LEU A 29 -18.21 -24.35 -9.77
C LEU A 29 -19.73 -24.22 -9.72
N HIS A 30 -20.28 -23.14 -10.29
CA HIS A 30 -21.73 -22.92 -10.31
C HIS A 30 -22.44 -24.04 -11.09
N SER A 31 -21.84 -24.53 -12.17
CA SER A 31 -22.39 -25.67 -12.92
C SER A 31 -22.37 -26.98 -12.12
N ALA A 32 -21.38 -27.17 -11.25
CA ALA A 32 -21.21 -28.40 -10.47
C ALA A 32 -22.07 -28.46 -9.20
N VAL A 33 -22.24 -27.33 -8.51
CA VAL A 33 -22.87 -27.27 -7.18
C VAL A 33 -23.77 -26.04 -6.98
N GLY A 34 -24.25 -25.44 -8.08
CA GLY A 34 -25.04 -24.21 -8.06
C GLY A 34 -26.32 -24.31 -7.22
N GLU A 35 -26.94 -25.48 -7.11
CA GLU A 35 -28.13 -25.66 -6.27
C GLU A 35 -27.87 -25.48 -4.77
N HIS A 36 -26.61 -25.56 -4.32
CA HIS A 36 -26.22 -25.39 -2.93
C HIS A 36 -25.92 -23.93 -2.57
N ILE A 37 -25.68 -23.08 -3.58
CA ILE A 37 -25.25 -21.68 -3.45
C ILE A 37 -26.48 -20.77 -3.42
N VAL A 38 -26.60 -19.96 -2.36
CA VAL A 38 -27.64 -18.93 -2.20
C VAL A 38 -27.20 -17.62 -2.85
N GLY A 39 -25.92 -17.30 -2.74
CA GLY A 39 -25.28 -16.15 -3.36
C GLY A 39 -23.76 -16.25 -3.20
N ALA A 40 -23.01 -15.56 -4.04
CA ALA A 40 -21.56 -15.55 -3.97
C ALA A 40 -20.99 -14.20 -4.39
N ALA A 41 -19.90 -13.80 -3.76
CA ALA A 41 -19.08 -12.67 -4.15
C ALA A 41 -17.61 -13.11 -4.17
N ARG A 42 -16.87 -12.62 -5.16
CA ARG A 42 -15.42 -12.84 -5.26
C ARG A 42 -14.73 -11.49 -5.38
N HIS A 43 -13.69 -11.29 -4.58
CA HIS A 43 -12.79 -10.16 -4.73
C HIS A 43 -11.38 -10.68 -5.06
N VAL A 44 -11.01 -10.62 -6.33
CA VAL A 44 -9.75 -11.21 -6.82
C VAL A 44 -9.70 -12.72 -6.49
N ASP A 45 -8.91 -13.14 -5.51
CA ASP A 45 -8.76 -14.52 -5.05
C ASP A 45 -9.60 -14.86 -3.82
N ASP A 46 -10.21 -13.86 -3.16
CA ASP A 46 -11.04 -14.06 -1.97
C ASP A 46 -12.49 -14.40 -2.35
N TYR A 47 -13.00 -15.54 -1.85
CA TYR A 47 -14.36 -16.02 -2.07
C TYR A 47 -15.23 -15.85 -0.82
N TYR A 48 -16.44 -15.33 -1.02
CA TYR A 48 -17.52 -15.32 -0.04
C TYR A 48 -18.74 -16.02 -0.65
N ILE A 49 -19.09 -17.20 -0.15
CA ILE A 49 -20.17 -18.02 -0.70
C ILE A 49 -21.22 -18.27 0.37
N GLY A 50 -22.42 -17.72 0.18
CA GLY A 50 -23.61 -17.98 0.98
C GLY A 50 -24.23 -19.33 0.63
N LEU A 51 -24.44 -20.17 1.63
CA LEU A 51 -24.77 -21.59 1.45
C LEU A 51 -26.00 -21.98 2.28
N LYS A 52 -26.76 -22.97 1.80
CA LYS A 52 -28.03 -23.38 2.43
C LYS A 52 -27.87 -24.10 3.77
N SER A 53 -26.76 -24.80 3.97
CA SER A 53 -26.47 -25.60 5.17
C SER A 53 -24.97 -25.86 5.32
N GLU A 54 -24.54 -26.27 6.52
CA GLU A 54 -23.17 -26.69 6.77
C GLU A 54 -22.74 -27.87 5.89
N THR A 55 -23.64 -28.83 5.65
CA THR A 55 -23.40 -29.92 4.70
C THR A 55 -23.17 -29.39 3.29
N SER A 56 -23.98 -28.41 2.86
CA SER A 56 -23.78 -27.75 1.56
C SER A 56 -22.44 -27.03 1.49
N ALA A 57 -21.98 -26.47 2.62
CA ALA A 57 -20.67 -25.83 2.70
C ALA A 57 -19.52 -26.81 2.45
N LEU A 58 -19.57 -28.00 3.06
CA LEU A 58 -18.55 -29.03 2.84
C LEU A 58 -18.55 -29.53 1.38
N VAL A 59 -19.73 -29.72 0.80
CA VAL A 59 -19.89 -30.14 -0.61
C VAL A 59 -19.31 -29.08 -1.55
N VAL A 60 -19.69 -27.82 -1.38
CA VAL A 60 -19.20 -26.72 -2.22
C VAL A 60 -17.71 -26.49 -2.05
N LEU A 61 -17.18 -26.58 -0.81
CA LEU A 61 -15.75 -26.46 -0.56
C LEU A 61 -14.96 -27.59 -1.23
N SER A 62 -15.46 -28.82 -1.21
CA SER A 62 -14.85 -29.94 -1.94
C SER A 62 -14.84 -29.69 -3.45
N ALA A 63 -15.97 -29.27 -4.01
CA ALA A 63 -16.08 -28.96 -5.43
C ALA A 63 -15.15 -27.82 -5.85
N LEU A 64 -15.02 -26.77 -5.03
CA LEU A 64 -14.10 -25.66 -5.27
C LEU A 64 -12.63 -26.13 -5.28
N ARG A 65 -12.23 -27.01 -4.35
CA ARG A 65 -10.88 -27.61 -4.36
C ARG A 65 -10.62 -28.36 -5.67
N ASP A 66 -11.58 -29.16 -6.11
CA ASP A 66 -11.47 -29.93 -7.36
C ASP A 66 -11.34 -29.02 -8.58
N GLN A 67 -12.14 -27.94 -8.66
CA GLN A 67 -12.03 -26.98 -9.76
C GLN A 67 -10.68 -26.25 -9.74
N LEU A 68 -10.26 -25.72 -8.59
CA LEU A 68 -8.96 -25.04 -8.48
C LEU A 68 -7.80 -25.95 -8.88
N GLN A 69 -7.84 -27.23 -8.50
CA GLN A 69 -6.80 -28.18 -8.83
C GLN A 69 -6.63 -28.40 -10.34
N ARG A 70 -7.72 -28.32 -11.13
CA ARG A 70 -7.66 -28.40 -12.61
C ARG A 70 -6.84 -27.27 -13.23
N TYR A 71 -6.83 -26.11 -12.58
CA TYR A 71 -6.00 -24.96 -12.95
C TYR A 71 -4.66 -24.93 -12.19
N ASN A 72 -4.28 -26.05 -11.54
CA ASN A 72 -3.08 -26.18 -10.71
C ASN A 72 -3.00 -25.18 -9.55
N LEU A 73 -4.14 -24.64 -9.12
CA LEU A 73 -4.33 -23.78 -7.96
C LEU A 73 -4.74 -24.62 -6.73
N SER A 74 -4.59 -24.05 -5.54
CA SER A 74 -4.94 -24.70 -4.28
C SER A 74 -5.53 -23.70 -3.30
N ILE A 75 -6.48 -24.15 -2.48
CA ILE A 75 -7.02 -23.38 -1.37
C ILE A 75 -5.97 -23.25 -0.27
N ASN A 76 -5.95 -22.09 0.40
CA ASN A 76 -5.22 -21.92 1.65
C ASN A 76 -6.10 -22.35 2.84
N ASP A 77 -5.92 -23.57 3.32
CA ASP A 77 -6.74 -24.11 4.41
C ASP A 77 -6.63 -23.29 5.71
N ALA A 78 -5.50 -22.63 5.94
CA ALA A 78 -5.33 -21.78 7.13
C ALA A 78 -6.17 -20.50 7.09
N LYS A 79 -6.61 -20.07 5.90
CA LYS A 79 -7.48 -18.91 5.69
C LYS A 79 -8.94 -19.28 5.39
N THR A 80 -9.24 -20.58 5.31
CA THR A 80 -10.56 -21.06 4.88
C THR A 80 -11.40 -21.43 6.09
N HIS A 81 -12.54 -20.77 6.23
CA HIS A 81 -13.44 -20.95 7.37
C HIS A 81 -14.89 -21.14 6.89
N ILE A 82 -15.61 -22.05 7.54
CA ILE A 82 -17.06 -22.17 7.41
C ILE A 82 -17.64 -21.46 8.62
N LEU A 83 -18.31 -20.34 8.37
CA LEU A 83 -18.90 -19.50 9.40
C LEU A 83 -20.41 -19.74 9.45
N SER A 84 -20.97 -19.75 10.65
CA SER A 84 -22.42 -19.81 10.83
C SER A 84 -23.04 -18.45 10.52
N GLY A 85 -24.13 -18.40 9.77
CA GLY A 85 -24.87 -17.15 9.51
C GLY A 85 -25.51 -16.51 10.75
N LEU A 86 -25.39 -17.14 11.92
CA LEU A 86 -25.77 -16.59 13.21
C LEU A 86 -24.67 -15.72 13.84
N GLU A 87 -23.43 -15.82 13.35
CA GLU A 87 -22.33 -14.99 13.79
C GLU A 87 -22.35 -13.65 13.04
N PRO A 88 -21.96 -12.53 13.68
CA PRO A 88 -21.85 -11.25 12.99
C PRO A 88 -20.91 -11.37 11.79
N LEU A 89 -21.39 -10.98 10.59
CA LEU A 89 -20.58 -10.98 9.36
C LEU A 89 -19.36 -10.05 9.44
N ASN A 90 -19.48 -8.99 10.26
CA ASN A 90 -18.43 -8.00 10.48
C ASN A 90 -17.83 -8.19 11.87
N GLU A 91 -16.51 -8.10 11.96
CA GLU A 91 -15.81 -8.24 13.23
C GLU A 91 -16.24 -7.13 14.20
N VAL A 92 -16.84 -7.51 15.33
CA VAL A 92 -17.44 -6.59 16.33
C VAL A 92 -16.44 -5.54 16.80
N TRP A 93 -15.16 -5.93 16.93
CA TRP A 93 -14.10 -5.00 17.31
C TRP A 93 -13.92 -3.87 16.29
N ALA A 94 -14.02 -4.16 14.99
CA ALA A 94 -13.83 -3.18 13.93
C ALA A 94 -14.99 -2.18 13.91
N GLN A 95 -16.22 -2.66 14.14
CA GLN A 95 -17.39 -1.79 14.28
C GLN A 95 -17.26 -0.84 15.47
N GLN A 96 -16.81 -1.35 16.61
CA GLN A 96 -16.62 -0.54 17.82
C GLN A 96 -15.52 0.49 17.62
N LEU A 97 -14.37 0.09 17.05
CA LEU A 97 -13.28 1.01 16.78
C LEU A 97 -13.68 2.09 15.76
N ARG A 98 -14.39 1.73 14.68
CA ARG A 98 -14.93 2.70 13.71
C ARG A 98 -15.96 3.63 14.34
N LYS A 99 -16.77 3.16 15.28
CA LYS A 99 -17.70 4.01 16.05
C LYS A 99 -16.95 5.05 16.88
N ASP A 100 -15.84 4.66 17.51
CA ASP A 100 -15.00 5.59 18.26
C ASP A 100 -14.26 6.56 17.33
N ALA A 101 -13.79 6.10 16.16
CA ALA A 101 -13.24 6.96 15.13
C ALA A 101 -14.23 8.06 14.66
N ARG A 102 -15.52 7.72 14.50
CA ARG A 102 -16.56 8.71 14.15
C ARG A 102 -16.70 9.82 15.18
N LYS A 103 -16.50 9.54 16.47
CA LYS A 103 -16.55 10.56 17.53
C LYS A 103 -15.44 11.58 17.35
N LEU A 104 -14.22 11.12 17.06
CA LEU A 104 -13.09 12.01 16.79
C LEU A 104 -13.34 12.93 15.58
N ARG A 105 -13.99 12.41 14.52
CA ARG A 105 -14.33 13.20 13.33
C ARG A 105 -15.40 14.26 13.57
N GLY A 106 -16.34 14.00 14.48
CA GLY A 106 -17.46 14.91 14.76
C GLY A 106 -17.06 16.11 15.61
N TRP A 107 -15.87 16.10 16.23
CA TRP A 107 -15.40 17.20 17.06
C TRP A 107 -14.61 18.19 16.19
N LEU A 108 -15.06 19.45 16.16
CA LEU A 108 -14.38 20.55 15.44
C LEU A 108 -12.90 20.64 15.79
N ASP A 109 -12.54 20.24 17.02
CA ASP A 109 -11.15 20.05 17.43
C ASP A 109 -11.05 18.85 18.38
N SER A 110 -10.65 17.69 17.86
CA SER A 110 -10.23 16.56 18.70
C SER A 110 -8.98 16.96 19.48
N ASP A 111 -8.98 16.83 20.80
CA ASP A 111 -7.78 17.10 21.58
C ASP A 111 -6.77 15.95 21.48
N PHE A 112 -5.57 16.15 22.05
CA PHE A 112 -4.53 15.13 22.04
C PHE A 112 -4.88 13.91 22.90
N GLU A 113 -5.63 14.10 23.98
CA GLU A 113 -5.98 13.03 24.93
C GLU A 113 -6.93 12.03 24.27
N ASP A 114 -7.93 12.51 23.51
CA ASP A 114 -8.85 11.65 22.77
C ASP A 114 -8.13 10.84 21.68
N VAL A 115 -7.24 11.50 20.93
CA VAL A 115 -6.42 10.87 19.89
C VAL A 115 -5.55 9.78 20.50
N LEU A 116 -4.94 10.05 21.65
CA LEU A 116 -4.09 9.09 22.36
C LEU A 116 -4.91 7.94 22.94
N LEU A 117 -6.09 8.21 23.51
CA LEU A 117 -7.00 7.18 24.04
C LEU A 117 -7.44 6.23 22.92
N PHE A 118 -7.83 6.79 21.78
CA PHE A 118 -8.20 6.01 20.60
C PHE A 118 -7.04 5.18 20.06
N LEU A 119 -5.83 5.75 20.01
CA LEU A 119 -4.63 5.02 19.60
C LEU A 119 -4.33 3.85 20.54
N ASN A 120 -4.42 4.06 21.85
CA ASN A 120 -4.16 3.03 22.85
C ASN A 120 -5.16 1.87 22.71
N ASN A 121 -6.44 2.16 22.49
CA ASN A 121 -7.46 1.16 22.20
C ASN A 121 -7.10 0.35 20.94
N ALA A 122 -6.70 1.01 19.86
CA ALA A 122 -6.26 0.33 18.64
C ALA A 122 -5.03 -0.57 18.87
N LEU A 123 -4.04 -0.12 19.66
CA LEU A 123 -2.84 -0.91 19.98
C LEU A 123 -3.16 -2.13 20.87
N GLU A 124 -4.09 -1.99 21.81
CA GLU A 124 -4.58 -3.09 22.65
C GLU A 124 -5.34 -4.14 21.82
N LEU A 125 -6.23 -3.70 20.93
CA LEU A 125 -6.90 -4.56 19.97
C LEU A 125 -5.90 -5.27 19.05
N SER A 126 -4.90 -4.56 18.54
CA SER A 126 -3.86 -5.13 17.70
C SER A 126 -3.08 -6.25 18.41
N THR A 127 -2.75 -6.04 19.68
CA THR A 127 -2.05 -7.03 20.51
C THR A 127 -2.91 -8.26 20.77
N SER A 128 -4.19 -8.06 21.12
CA SER A 128 -5.11 -9.17 21.41
C SER A 128 -5.46 -10.00 20.17
N LEU A 129 -5.65 -9.34 19.03
CA LEU A 129 -5.96 -9.97 17.74
C LEU A 129 -4.72 -10.47 16.99
N LYS A 130 -3.51 -10.07 17.40
CA LYS A 130 -2.25 -10.30 16.69
C LYS A 130 -2.31 -9.85 15.23
N SER A 131 -2.90 -8.69 15.00
CA SER A 131 -3.12 -8.12 13.68
C SER A 131 -2.82 -6.62 13.68
N ASP A 132 -2.28 -6.11 12.58
CA ASP A 132 -2.03 -4.68 12.39
C ASP A 132 -3.30 -3.91 11.94
N SER A 133 -4.39 -4.62 11.63
CA SER A 133 -5.65 -4.01 11.14
C SER A 133 -6.22 -2.92 12.07
N PRO A 134 -6.25 -3.08 13.40
CA PRO A 134 -6.72 -2.01 14.29
C PRO A 134 -5.85 -0.74 14.22
N VAL A 135 -4.52 -0.90 14.14
CA VAL A 135 -3.59 0.24 14.03
C VAL A 135 -3.75 0.93 12.68
N LYS A 136 -3.96 0.17 11.61
CA LYS A 136 -4.27 0.72 10.29
C LYS A 136 -5.53 1.58 10.31
N ILE A 137 -6.61 1.12 10.96
CA ILE A 137 -7.82 1.94 11.15
C ILE A 137 -7.49 3.23 11.90
N ALA A 138 -6.64 3.16 12.93
CA ALA A 138 -6.25 4.34 13.69
C ALA A 138 -5.49 5.37 12.83
N VAL A 139 -4.48 4.94 12.08
CA VAL A 139 -3.69 5.83 11.21
C VAL A 139 -4.53 6.42 10.07
N ARG A 140 -5.49 5.66 9.52
CA ARG A 140 -6.46 6.20 8.55
C ARG A 140 -7.38 7.24 9.19
N THR A 141 -7.80 7.02 10.43
CA THR A 141 -8.60 8.00 11.17
C THR A 141 -7.81 9.29 11.39
N PHE A 142 -6.50 9.19 11.67
CA PHE A 142 -5.62 10.34 11.80
C PHE A 142 -5.54 11.19 10.53
N ASP A 143 -5.54 10.55 9.36
CA ASP A 143 -5.64 11.25 8.06
C ASP A 143 -7.00 11.95 7.89
N GLN A 144 -8.09 11.30 8.33
CA GLN A 144 -9.45 11.85 8.24
C GLN A 144 -9.65 13.10 9.10
N ILE A 145 -8.99 13.17 10.26
CA ILE A 145 -9.03 14.35 11.15
C ILE A 145 -7.87 15.33 10.90
N SER A 146 -7.09 15.11 9.83
CA SER A 146 -5.96 15.95 9.44
C SER A 146 -4.96 16.21 10.57
N VAL A 147 -4.54 15.17 11.32
CA VAL A 147 -3.61 15.34 12.47
C VAL A 147 -2.33 16.08 12.10
N TYR A 148 -1.89 15.99 10.84
CA TYR A 148 -0.70 16.68 10.31
C TYR A 148 -0.82 18.22 10.37
N GLN A 149 -2.02 18.77 10.48
CA GLN A 149 -2.27 20.21 10.68
C GLN A 149 -2.38 20.62 12.15
N LYS A 150 -2.58 19.66 13.06
CA LYS A 150 -2.91 19.93 14.46
C LYS A 150 -1.68 20.36 15.28
N GLY A 151 -1.94 21.20 16.28
CA GLY A 151 -0.89 21.76 17.15
C GLY A 151 -0.20 20.73 18.04
N TYR A 152 -0.86 19.61 18.33
CA TYR A 152 -0.32 18.54 19.17
C TYR A 152 0.53 17.52 18.41
N TRP A 153 0.83 17.74 17.12
CA TRP A 153 1.63 16.79 16.33
C TRP A 153 2.95 16.40 17.00
N GLU A 154 3.65 17.37 17.60
CA GLU A 154 4.94 17.11 18.26
C GLU A 154 4.83 16.07 19.39
N TYR A 155 3.65 15.96 20.02
CA TYR A 155 3.36 14.95 21.02
C TYR A 155 2.94 13.61 20.40
N LEU A 156 2.31 13.63 19.21
CA LEU A 156 1.88 12.43 18.48
C LEU A 156 3.04 11.76 17.72
N GLU A 157 4.01 12.54 17.26
CA GLU A 157 5.10 12.10 16.38
C GLU A 157 5.93 10.93 16.94
N PRO A 158 6.32 10.90 18.24
CA PRO A 158 7.00 9.75 18.81
C PRO A 158 6.17 8.46 18.78
N TYR A 159 4.84 8.57 18.86
CA TYR A 159 3.94 7.43 18.73
C TYR A 159 3.90 6.92 17.29
N LEU A 160 3.90 7.81 16.29
CA LEU A 160 3.98 7.43 14.87
C LEU A 160 5.30 6.72 14.56
N GLN A 161 6.42 7.21 15.08
CA GLN A 161 7.73 6.56 14.96
C GLN A 161 7.71 5.15 15.58
N ARG A 162 7.10 5.00 16.77
CA ARG A 162 6.92 3.72 17.45
C ARG A 162 6.01 2.76 16.66
N ILE A 163 4.91 3.25 16.10
CA ILE A 163 4.00 2.46 15.25
C ILE A 163 4.78 1.90 14.06
N MET A 164 5.51 2.75 13.35
CA MET A 164 6.31 2.36 12.19
C MET A 164 7.33 1.26 12.53
N PHE A 165 7.87 1.26 13.76
CA PHE A 165 8.86 0.29 14.20
C PHE A 165 8.29 -1.09 14.53
N HIS A 166 7.04 -1.14 15.03
CA HIS A 166 6.41 -2.37 15.54
C HIS A 166 5.35 -2.96 14.62
N HIS A 167 4.79 -2.17 13.70
CA HIS A 167 3.71 -2.56 12.79
C HIS A 167 4.14 -2.36 11.32
N PRO A 168 4.90 -3.31 10.74
CA PRO A 168 5.45 -3.17 9.39
C PRO A 168 4.39 -2.94 8.31
N HIS A 169 3.19 -3.51 8.48
CA HIS A 169 2.08 -3.34 7.53
C HIS A 169 1.41 -1.96 7.57
N VAL A 170 1.90 -1.07 8.43
CA VAL A 170 1.39 0.31 8.58
C VAL A 170 2.44 1.37 8.18
N ILE A 171 3.63 0.95 7.76
CA ILE A 171 4.75 1.85 7.43
C ILE A 171 4.37 2.86 6.33
N ASP A 172 3.67 2.40 5.30
CA ASP A 172 3.18 3.20 4.19
C ASP A 172 2.18 4.27 4.64
N TYR A 173 1.19 3.91 5.46
CA TYR A 173 0.21 4.87 6.00
C TYR A 173 0.88 5.95 6.85
N VAL A 174 1.83 5.57 7.73
CA VAL A 174 2.56 6.55 8.53
C VAL A 174 3.45 7.44 7.65
N ALA A 175 4.13 6.86 6.65
CA ALA A 175 4.96 7.62 5.73
C ALA A 175 4.15 8.68 4.97
N LEU A 176 2.94 8.34 4.53
CA LEU A 176 2.04 9.28 3.86
C LEU A 176 1.64 10.46 4.76
N LEU A 177 1.27 10.21 6.02
CA LEU A 177 0.94 11.28 6.98
C LEU A 177 2.10 12.25 7.20
N VAL A 178 3.31 11.71 7.35
CA VAL A 178 4.52 12.52 7.60
C VAL A 178 4.90 13.30 6.33
N ALA A 179 4.81 12.68 5.16
CA ALA A 179 5.05 13.34 3.88
C ALA A 179 4.06 14.48 3.64
N LYS A 180 2.77 14.26 3.94
CA LYS A 180 1.73 15.31 3.90
C LYS A 180 2.09 16.47 4.81
N ARG A 181 2.55 16.21 6.03
CA ARG A 181 2.97 17.27 6.96
C ARG A 181 4.11 18.12 6.40
N VAL A 182 5.12 17.49 5.79
CA VAL A 182 6.22 18.22 5.14
C VAL A 182 5.72 19.00 3.92
N ALA A 183 4.82 18.42 3.13
CA ALA A 183 4.24 19.07 1.95
C ALA A 183 3.50 20.37 2.30
N ILE A 184 2.76 20.40 3.41
CA ILE A 184 2.11 21.62 3.92
C ILE A 184 3.07 22.60 4.62
N GLY A 185 4.38 22.38 4.54
CA GLY A 185 5.41 23.29 5.06
C GLY A 185 5.57 23.26 6.59
N ARG A 186 5.07 22.23 7.27
CA ARG A 186 5.21 22.08 8.73
C ARG A 186 6.46 21.27 9.07
N THR A 187 7.01 21.52 10.26
CA THR A 187 8.22 20.85 10.75
C THR A 187 7.93 19.46 11.31
N ILE A 188 8.94 18.59 11.23
CA ILE A 188 8.95 17.24 11.78
C ILE A 188 10.23 17.03 12.61
N ASP A 189 10.22 16.10 13.56
CA ASP A 189 11.43 15.62 14.24
C ASP A 189 12.33 14.83 13.26
N THR A 190 13.09 15.59 12.49
CA THR A 190 14.05 15.08 11.51
C THR A 190 15.04 14.10 12.13
N SER A 191 15.42 14.30 13.40
CA SER A 191 16.39 13.45 14.08
C SER A 191 15.80 12.11 14.50
N GLY A 192 14.61 12.10 15.10
CA GLY A 192 13.89 10.88 15.44
C GLY A 192 13.54 10.07 14.20
N TRP A 193 12.98 10.70 13.17
CA TRP A 193 12.68 10.00 11.91
C TRP A 193 13.93 9.40 11.27
N LYS A 194 15.05 10.14 11.21
CA LYS A 194 16.31 9.61 10.68
C LYS A 194 16.75 8.37 11.45
N ASN A 195 16.77 8.41 12.77
CA ASN A 195 17.20 7.29 13.61
C ASN A 195 16.28 6.07 13.45
N SER A 196 14.96 6.26 13.58
CA SER A 196 13.96 5.19 13.44
C SER A 196 14.02 4.53 12.06
N ILE A 197 14.08 5.33 10.99
CA ILE A 197 14.13 4.82 9.62
C ILE A 197 15.44 4.08 9.36
N TYR A 198 16.58 4.56 9.88
CA TYR A 198 17.87 3.89 9.69
C TYR A 198 17.91 2.51 10.33
N ASP A 199 17.38 2.38 11.55
CA ASP A 199 17.30 1.09 12.24
C ASP A 199 16.35 0.12 11.51
N LEU A 200 15.21 0.63 11.02
CA LEU A 200 14.29 -0.16 10.21
C LEU A 200 14.94 -0.59 8.88
N LEU A 201 15.60 0.33 8.16
CA LEU A 201 16.29 0.00 6.91
C LEU A 201 17.34 -1.10 7.12
N LYS A 202 18.16 -1.02 8.18
CA LYS A 202 19.14 -2.06 8.50
C LYS A 202 18.47 -3.43 8.73
N ARG A 203 17.36 -3.46 9.48
CA ARG A 203 16.56 -4.67 9.70
C ARG A 203 15.98 -5.22 8.40
N HIS A 204 15.25 -4.40 7.65
CA HIS A 204 14.52 -4.83 6.46
C HIS A 204 15.46 -5.19 5.29
N LEU A 205 16.64 -4.56 5.20
CA LEU A 205 17.70 -4.96 4.27
C LEU A 205 18.24 -6.36 4.56
N ALA A 206 18.41 -6.71 5.84
CA ALA A 206 18.89 -8.05 6.21
C ALA A 206 17.91 -9.17 5.80
N PHE A 207 16.61 -8.87 5.78
CA PHE A 207 15.56 -9.83 5.41
C PHE A 207 15.03 -9.67 3.97
N ASN A 208 15.58 -8.74 3.17
CA ASN A 208 15.09 -8.40 1.82
C ASN A 208 13.59 -8.05 1.77
N HIS A 209 13.11 -7.35 2.78
CA HIS A 209 11.75 -6.83 2.87
C HIS A 209 11.59 -5.58 1.97
N HIS A 210 11.49 -5.81 0.66
CA HIS A 210 11.56 -4.74 -0.35
C HIS A 210 10.47 -3.68 -0.23
N HIS A 211 9.25 -4.06 0.15
CA HIS A 211 8.13 -3.14 0.30
C HIS A 211 8.43 -2.06 1.35
N GLU A 212 8.87 -2.48 2.53
CA GLU A 212 9.20 -1.61 3.64
C GLU A 212 10.41 -0.73 3.30
N ILE A 213 11.43 -1.29 2.64
CA ILE A 213 12.61 -0.52 2.21
C ILE A 213 12.20 0.60 1.25
N VAL A 214 11.31 0.32 0.29
CA VAL A 214 10.83 1.30 -0.69
C VAL A 214 10.12 2.46 0.01
N TRP A 215 9.20 2.18 0.93
CA TRP A 215 8.47 3.22 1.67
C TRP A 215 9.36 4.04 2.61
N LEU A 216 10.29 3.38 3.30
CA LEU A 216 11.25 4.05 4.18
C LEU A 216 12.20 4.96 3.40
N LEU A 217 12.72 4.48 2.26
CA LEU A 217 13.55 5.29 1.37
C LEU A 217 12.75 6.46 0.79
N TRP A 218 11.53 6.20 0.31
CA TRP A 218 10.63 7.22 -0.20
C TRP A 218 10.38 8.32 0.83
N LEU A 219 10.11 7.97 2.09
CA LEU A 219 9.88 8.94 3.17
C LEU A 219 11.11 9.82 3.42
N LEU A 220 12.32 9.24 3.48
CA LEU A 220 13.56 10.02 3.61
C LEU A 220 13.70 11.04 2.48
N LEU A 221 13.38 10.63 1.25
CA LEU A 221 13.43 11.51 0.09
C LEU A 221 12.39 12.63 0.20
N CYS A 222 11.12 12.32 0.46
CA CYS A 222 10.04 13.31 0.63
C CYS A 222 10.40 14.36 1.69
N CYS A 223 10.87 13.91 2.85
CA CYS A 223 11.25 14.76 3.97
C CYS A 223 12.61 15.46 3.82
N LYS A 224 13.35 15.19 2.72
CA LYS A 224 14.74 15.68 2.50
C LYS A 224 15.67 15.35 3.68
N ILE A 225 15.47 14.19 4.31
CA ILE A 225 16.33 13.70 5.39
C ILE A 225 17.59 13.12 4.76
N GLU A 226 18.75 13.57 5.24
CA GLU A 226 20.04 13.13 4.73
C GLU A 226 20.20 11.60 4.81
N ILE A 227 20.65 10.99 3.70
CA ILE A 227 21.01 9.58 3.60
C ILE A 227 22.54 9.46 3.63
N ASN A 228 23.07 8.83 4.69
CA ASN A 228 24.50 8.66 4.86
C ASN A 228 25.10 7.64 3.85
N GLU A 229 26.43 7.59 3.79
CA GLU A 229 27.15 6.72 2.86
C GLU A 229 26.97 5.22 3.16
N GLU A 230 26.85 4.83 4.43
CA GLU A 230 26.66 3.44 4.85
C GLU A 230 25.33 2.88 4.31
N ILE A 231 24.24 3.62 4.52
CA ILE A 231 22.90 3.26 4.05
C ILE A 231 22.83 3.33 2.52
N THR A 232 23.40 4.37 1.90
CA THR A 232 23.46 4.49 0.43
C THR A 232 24.15 3.30 -0.21
N LYS A 233 25.28 2.86 0.37
CA LYS A 233 26.02 1.68 -0.12
C LYS A 233 25.18 0.41 0.04
N SER A 234 24.55 0.22 1.19
CA SER A 234 23.73 -0.96 1.49
C SER A 234 22.49 -1.06 0.58
N LEU A 235 21.84 0.07 0.30
CA LEU A 235 20.72 0.15 -0.64
C LEU A 235 21.19 -0.09 -2.08
N SER A 236 22.36 0.45 -2.47
CA SER A 236 22.92 0.27 -3.83
C SER A 236 23.27 -1.19 -4.14
N THR A 237 23.60 -2.00 -3.12
CA THR A 237 23.86 -3.43 -3.30
C THR A 237 22.61 -4.27 -3.52
N ASN A 238 21.41 -3.74 -3.20
CA ASN A 238 20.17 -4.45 -3.43
C ASN A 238 19.84 -4.50 -4.93
N LEU A 239 19.38 -5.67 -5.41
CA LEU A 239 19.07 -5.91 -6.83
C LEU A 239 17.64 -5.48 -7.21
N ASN A 240 16.80 -5.11 -6.25
CA ASN A 240 15.42 -4.71 -6.53
C ASN A 240 15.39 -3.42 -7.36
N SER A 241 14.71 -3.50 -8.51
CA SER A 241 14.63 -2.39 -9.45
C SER A 241 13.91 -1.15 -8.92
N HIS A 242 12.96 -1.28 -7.98
CA HIS A 242 12.27 -0.13 -7.39
C HIS A 242 13.17 0.65 -6.43
N ILE A 243 13.94 -0.07 -5.60
CA ILE A 243 14.92 0.54 -4.70
C ILE A 243 15.98 1.30 -5.50
N ARG A 244 16.51 0.67 -6.56
CA ARG A 244 17.48 1.31 -7.47
C ARG A 244 16.90 2.53 -8.17
N ALA A 245 15.68 2.44 -8.70
CA ALA A 245 14.99 3.57 -9.31
C ALA A 245 14.84 4.75 -8.35
N LEU A 246 14.43 4.51 -7.11
CA LEU A 246 14.33 5.56 -6.08
C LEU A 246 15.68 6.17 -5.72
N LEU A 247 16.75 5.39 -5.62
CA LEU A 247 18.10 5.93 -5.41
C LEU A 247 18.54 6.83 -6.56
N ILE A 248 18.24 6.45 -7.80
CA ILE A 248 18.56 7.25 -8.98
C ILE A 248 17.79 8.56 -8.94
N ILE A 249 16.46 8.51 -8.74
CA ILE A 249 15.61 9.70 -8.62
C ILE A 249 16.11 10.60 -7.50
N GLY A 250 16.35 10.05 -6.31
CA GLY A 250 16.85 10.80 -5.17
C GLY A 250 18.17 11.51 -5.44
N PHE A 251 19.10 10.89 -6.16
CA PHE A 251 20.35 11.52 -6.56
C PHE A 251 20.14 12.61 -7.63
N THR A 252 19.34 12.35 -8.66
CA THR A 252 19.12 13.31 -9.76
C THR A 252 18.31 14.53 -9.33
N ASP A 253 17.42 14.36 -8.34
CA ASP A 253 16.67 15.46 -7.70
C ASP A 253 17.50 16.23 -6.66
N GLY A 254 18.74 15.81 -6.38
CA GLY A 254 19.61 16.43 -5.38
C GLY A 254 19.23 16.15 -3.92
N ARG A 255 18.36 15.15 -3.68
CA ARG A 255 17.96 14.69 -2.33
C ARG A 255 18.99 13.72 -1.72
N ILE A 256 19.79 13.07 -2.57
CA ILE A 256 20.93 12.24 -2.17
C ILE A 256 22.22 12.92 -2.63
N ALA A 257 23.12 13.24 -1.70
CA ALA A 257 24.34 13.97 -2.00
C ALA A 257 25.38 13.15 -2.79
N LYS A 258 25.52 11.86 -2.46
CA LYS A 258 26.51 10.97 -3.08
C LYS A 258 25.87 10.11 -4.16
N ARG A 259 26.56 9.95 -5.28
CA ARG A 259 26.10 9.10 -6.39
C ARG A 259 26.01 7.63 -5.95
N PRO A 260 24.83 6.97 -6.04
CA PRO A 260 24.69 5.57 -5.70
C PRO A 260 25.50 4.68 -6.65
N MET A 261 26.11 3.62 -6.11
CA MET A 261 26.97 2.71 -6.87
C MET A 261 26.14 1.62 -7.57
N ILE A 262 25.37 2.03 -8.58
CA ILE A 262 24.53 1.12 -9.37
C ILE A 262 25.27 0.77 -10.65
N LYS A 263 25.50 -0.53 -10.88
CA LYS A 263 26.15 -1.04 -12.09
C LYS A 263 25.10 -1.23 -13.17
N PHE A 264 25.37 -0.67 -14.34
CA PHE A 264 24.60 -0.91 -15.55
C PHE A 264 25.41 -1.75 -16.53
N GLN A 265 24.72 -2.53 -17.36
CA GLN A 265 25.34 -3.20 -18.50
C GLN A 265 25.72 -2.18 -19.57
N THR A 266 26.55 -2.59 -20.54
CA THR A 266 26.97 -1.72 -21.66
C THR A 266 25.77 -1.17 -22.44
N ASN A 267 24.77 -2.01 -22.65
CA ASN A 267 23.47 -1.63 -23.16
C ASN A 267 22.41 -1.95 -22.10
N LEU A 268 21.39 -1.10 -22.01
CA LEU A 268 20.28 -1.27 -21.08
C LEU A 268 19.31 -2.29 -21.66
N ALA A 269 19.03 -3.38 -20.96
CA ALA A 269 18.02 -4.33 -21.42
C ALA A 269 16.62 -3.76 -21.15
N SER A 270 15.73 -3.89 -22.14
CA SER A 270 14.34 -3.42 -22.09
C SER A 270 13.37 -4.43 -21.44
N MET A 271 13.79 -5.69 -21.29
CA MET A 271 12.90 -6.80 -20.89
C MET A 271 13.44 -7.61 -19.70
N ASP A 272 14.54 -7.18 -19.07
CA ASP A 272 15.08 -7.85 -17.90
C ASP A 272 14.44 -7.33 -16.61
N GLN A 273 14.84 -7.89 -15.46
CA GLN A 273 14.30 -7.49 -14.16
C GLN A 273 14.66 -6.05 -13.77
N ASP A 274 15.68 -5.46 -14.40
CA ASP A 274 16.18 -4.12 -14.15
C ASP A 274 15.56 -3.07 -15.10
N TRP A 275 14.58 -3.45 -15.93
CA TRP A 275 13.95 -2.57 -16.93
C TRP A 275 13.53 -1.21 -16.37
N LEU A 276 12.98 -1.19 -15.14
CA LEU A 276 12.49 0.02 -14.50
C LEU A 276 13.65 0.92 -14.06
N ALA A 277 14.70 0.36 -13.45
CA ALA A 277 15.89 1.09 -13.07
C ALA A 277 16.64 1.62 -14.30
N ASN A 278 16.68 0.83 -15.38
CA ASN A 278 17.24 1.21 -16.68
C ASN A 278 16.46 2.39 -17.29
N LEU A 279 15.13 2.32 -17.32
CA LEU A 279 14.25 3.39 -17.80
C LEU A 279 14.47 4.68 -17.01
N VAL A 280 14.42 4.61 -15.68
CA VAL A 280 14.64 5.78 -14.83
C VAL A 280 16.04 6.35 -15.02
N ALA A 281 17.08 5.52 -15.05
CA ALA A 281 18.46 5.97 -15.25
C ALA A 281 18.69 6.68 -16.57
N ARG A 282 18.06 6.20 -17.65
CA ARG A 282 18.15 6.83 -18.97
C ARG A 282 17.35 8.14 -19.00
N SER A 283 16.14 8.13 -18.45
CA SER A 283 15.19 9.26 -18.46
C SER A 283 15.68 10.46 -17.66
N THR A 284 16.36 10.22 -16.52
CA THR A 284 16.94 11.28 -15.68
C THR A 284 18.36 11.67 -16.10
N GLY A 285 18.94 11.00 -17.09
CA GLY A 285 20.32 11.25 -17.55
C GLY A 285 21.39 10.69 -16.60
N PHE A 286 21.04 9.84 -15.64
CA PHE A 286 21.99 9.13 -14.78
C PHE A 286 22.97 8.27 -15.60
N THR A 287 22.51 7.67 -16.70
CA THR A 287 23.33 6.94 -17.67
C THR A 287 23.06 7.37 -19.10
N LYS A 288 24.10 7.28 -19.94
CA LYS A 288 24.01 7.54 -21.39
C LYS A 288 23.98 6.25 -22.23
N ALA A 289 23.97 5.07 -21.60
CA ALA A 289 23.84 3.78 -22.29
C ALA A 289 22.53 3.73 -23.11
N ALA A 290 22.59 3.10 -24.28
CA ALA A 290 21.43 2.90 -25.15
C ALA A 290 20.64 1.65 -24.74
N PHE A 291 19.35 1.63 -25.05
CA PHE A 291 18.54 0.42 -24.87
C PHE A 291 18.88 -0.68 -25.88
N SER A 292 18.60 -1.91 -25.48
CA SER A 292 18.72 -3.14 -26.27
C SER A 292 17.57 -4.10 -25.94
N GLY A 293 17.38 -5.10 -26.79
CA GLY A 293 16.28 -6.06 -26.68
C GLY A 293 15.08 -5.69 -27.55
N ALA A 294 14.00 -6.46 -27.40
CA ALA A 294 12.84 -6.40 -28.29
C ALA A 294 12.06 -5.08 -28.21
N MET A 295 12.13 -4.36 -27.08
CA MET A 295 11.40 -3.10 -26.86
C MET A 295 12.34 -1.89 -26.76
N ALA A 296 13.51 -1.95 -27.39
CA ALA A 296 14.53 -0.92 -27.25
C ALA A 296 14.05 0.46 -27.76
N ASP A 297 13.34 0.49 -28.89
CA ASP A 297 12.85 1.73 -29.49
C ASP A 297 11.75 2.38 -28.65
N GLU A 298 10.84 1.57 -28.09
CA GLU A 298 9.78 2.02 -27.19
C GLU A 298 10.36 2.60 -25.89
N PHE A 299 11.33 1.91 -25.28
CA PHE A 299 12.00 2.38 -24.07
C PHE A 299 12.82 3.65 -24.32
N GLU A 300 13.49 3.76 -25.47
CA GLU A 300 14.20 4.98 -25.85
C GLU A 300 13.22 6.14 -26.08
N HIS A 301 12.04 5.88 -26.65
CA HIS A 301 10.97 6.86 -26.79
C HIS A 301 10.41 7.32 -25.43
N LEU A 302 10.14 6.39 -24.51
CA LEU A 302 9.73 6.71 -23.13
C LEU A 302 10.79 7.55 -22.43
N ALA A 303 12.07 7.21 -22.59
CA ALA A 303 13.14 7.95 -21.96
C ALA A 303 13.34 9.36 -22.53
N LYS A 304 13.14 9.55 -23.85
CA LYS A 304 13.11 10.88 -24.47
C LYS A 304 11.96 11.74 -23.92
N LYS A 305 10.83 11.11 -23.56
CA LYS A 305 9.71 11.76 -22.89
C LYS A 305 9.92 11.96 -21.38
N LYS A 306 11.09 11.59 -20.84
CA LYS A 306 11.44 11.67 -19.41
C LYS A 306 10.46 10.90 -18.52
N VAL A 307 9.97 9.76 -18.98
CA VAL A 307 9.09 8.90 -18.18
C VAL A 307 9.90 8.28 -17.04
N VAL A 308 9.52 8.58 -15.81
CA VAL A 308 10.16 8.06 -14.59
C VAL A 308 9.12 7.36 -13.71
N LEU A 309 9.59 6.60 -12.73
CA LEU A 309 8.73 5.92 -11.75
C LEU A 309 7.89 6.92 -10.94
N LEU A 310 8.54 7.99 -10.48
CA LEU A 310 7.96 8.94 -9.54
C LEU A 310 8.60 10.32 -9.74
N ASP A 311 7.78 11.35 -9.71
CA ASP A 311 8.21 12.73 -9.48
C ASP A 311 7.84 13.11 -8.05
N ILE A 312 8.84 13.25 -7.19
CA ILE A 312 8.64 13.49 -5.75
C ILE A 312 8.08 14.88 -5.51
N GLN A 313 8.51 15.88 -6.29
CA GLN A 313 8.04 17.24 -6.10
C GLN A 313 6.59 17.37 -6.57
N ALA A 314 6.25 16.84 -7.74
CA ALA A 314 4.87 16.84 -8.23
C ALA A 314 3.93 16.09 -7.27
N HIS A 315 4.39 14.99 -6.65
CA HIS A 315 3.62 14.31 -5.61
C HIS A 315 3.42 15.20 -4.39
N LEU A 316 4.47 15.82 -3.84
CA LEU A 316 4.38 16.71 -2.70
C LEU A 316 3.45 17.90 -2.98
N ASP A 317 3.52 18.49 -4.17
CA ASP A 317 2.64 19.58 -4.59
C ASP A 317 1.17 19.12 -4.63
N ALA A 318 0.90 17.93 -5.17
CA ALA A 318 -0.45 17.36 -5.22
C ALA A 318 -1.01 17.05 -3.83
N VAL A 319 -0.19 16.50 -2.91
CA VAL A 319 -0.64 16.24 -1.53
C VAL A 319 -0.58 17.49 -0.67
N GLN A 320 -0.02 18.62 -1.10
CA GLN A 320 -0.02 19.85 -0.29
C GLN A 320 -1.42 20.46 -0.15
N GLU A 321 -2.30 20.26 -1.13
CA GLU A 321 -3.65 20.82 -1.15
C GLU A 321 -4.44 20.51 0.14
N GLU A 322 -5.08 21.52 0.73
CA GLU A 322 -5.69 21.43 2.05
C GLU A 322 -6.78 20.35 2.13
N ASN A 323 -7.57 20.21 1.06
CA ASN A 323 -8.67 19.25 0.94
C ASN A 323 -8.22 17.85 0.49
N THR A 324 -6.93 17.63 0.27
CA THR A 324 -6.40 16.35 -0.19
C THR A 324 -5.92 15.52 0.99
N HIS A 325 -6.53 14.36 1.18
CA HIS A 325 -6.08 13.36 2.16
C HIS A 325 -4.67 12.83 1.83
N ALA A 326 -3.88 12.55 2.85
CA ALA A 326 -2.55 11.96 2.68
C ALA A 326 -2.66 10.52 2.16
N ILE A 327 -3.68 9.78 2.62
CA ILE A 327 -3.89 8.37 2.29
C ILE A 327 -4.94 8.29 1.19
N SER A 328 -4.54 7.79 0.02
CA SER A 328 -5.41 7.71 -1.15
C SER A 328 -6.67 6.90 -0.84
N ARG A 329 -7.83 7.49 -1.13
CA ARG A 329 -9.15 6.83 -1.04
C ARG A 329 -9.61 6.20 -2.36
N THR A 330 -8.78 6.24 -3.40
CA THR A 330 -9.19 5.75 -4.73
C THR A 330 -9.58 4.28 -4.66
N ARG A 331 -10.49 3.87 -5.54
CA ARG A 331 -10.89 2.46 -5.78
C ARG A 331 -9.70 1.52 -6.03
N TYR A 332 -8.54 2.10 -6.35
CA TYR A 332 -7.28 1.43 -6.69
C TYR A 332 -6.18 1.62 -5.63
N GLY A 333 -6.44 2.35 -4.55
CA GLY A 333 -5.59 2.40 -3.36
C GLY A 333 -5.75 1.12 -2.52
N TYR A 334 -4.80 0.88 -1.61
CA TYR A 334 -4.87 -0.25 -0.67
C TYR A 334 -6.17 -0.16 0.14
N ASP A 335 -7.09 -1.07 -0.19
CA ASP A 335 -8.30 -1.38 0.53
C ASP A 335 -9.31 -0.23 0.60
N ARG A 336 -10.22 -0.19 -0.38
CA ARG A 336 -11.54 0.37 -0.14
C ARG A 336 -12.26 -0.66 0.74
N ASP A 337 -12.24 -0.45 2.06
CA ASP A 337 -13.27 -1.03 2.91
C ASP A 337 -14.61 -0.55 2.33
N ASP A 338 -15.48 -1.50 1.99
CA ASP A 338 -16.79 -1.27 1.34
C ASP A 338 -17.80 -0.65 2.33
N ASP A 339 -17.40 0.43 3.02
CA ASP A 339 -18.29 1.23 3.84
C ASP A 339 -18.90 2.30 2.93
N GLY A 340 -20.04 1.98 2.31
CA GLY A 340 -20.85 2.87 1.46
C GLY A 340 -21.45 4.10 2.15
N ASP A 341 -20.86 4.60 3.23
CA ASP A 341 -21.38 5.74 4.01
C ASP A 341 -20.75 7.09 3.65
N ASP A 342 -19.59 7.12 2.98
CA ASP A 342 -18.82 8.36 2.82
C ASP A 342 -19.17 9.18 1.55
N ASP A 343 -20.01 8.66 0.65
CA ASP A 343 -20.49 9.40 -0.55
C ASP A 343 -21.69 10.33 -0.25
N TYR A 344 -22.22 10.36 0.98
CA TYR A 344 -23.45 11.11 1.31
C TYR A 344 -23.26 12.60 1.66
N PHE A 345 -22.04 13.10 1.83
CA PHE A 345 -21.79 14.49 2.25
C PHE A 345 -21.05 15.36 1.23
N ALA A 346 -20.84 14.87 0.01
CA ALA A 346 -20.20 15.63 -1.07
C ALA A 346 -21.18 16.42 -1.97
N TYR A 347 -22.44 16.59 -1.56
CA TYR A 347 -23.34 17.57 -2.15
C TYR A 347 -23.38 18.80 -1.26
N GLY A 348 -22.67 19.85 -1.69
CA GLY A 348 -22.74 21.16 -1.08
C GLY A 348 -24.19 21.66 -1.09
N TRP A 349 -24.59 22.21 0.04
CA TRP A 349 -25.74 23.11 0.13
C TRP A 349 -25.39 24.34 -0.70
N GLY A 350 -25.78 24.31 -1.97
CA GLY A 350 -26.00 25.52 -2.74
C GLY A 350 -27.29 26.15 -2.21
N ASP A 351 -27.17 27.34 -1.66
CA ASP A 351 -28.28 28.28 -1.54
C ASP A 351 -28.99 28.37 -2.89
N ASP A 352 -30.26 28.02 -2.92
CA ASP A 352 -31.22 28.58 -3.87
C ASP A 352 -32.37 29.13 -3.01
N ASP A 353 -32.16 30.33 -2.48
CA ASP A 353 -33.22 31.32 -2.41
C ASP A 353 -33.67 31.59 -3.86
N ASP A 354 -34.92 31.31 -4.19
CA ASP A 354 -35.75 32.17 -5.05
C ASP A 354 -37.20 31.62 -5.14
N ASP A 355 -38.12 32.52 -4.77
CA ASP A 355 -39.59 32.59 -4.94
C ASP A 355 -40.55 31.65 -4.16
#